data_AF-A0A1W9SK70-F1
#
_entry.id   AF-A0A1W9SK70-F1
#
_cell.length_a   1.000
_cell.length_b   1.000
_cell.length_c   1.000
_cell.angle_alpha   90.00
_cell.angle_beta   90.00
_cell.angle_gamma   90.00
#
_symmetry.space_group_name_H-M   'P 1'
#
loop_
_entity.id
_entity.type
_entity.pdbx_description
1 polymer ?
#
loop_
_entity_poly.entity_id
_entity_poly.type
_entity_poly.pdbx_seq_one_letter_code
_entity_poly.pdbx_strand_id
1 'polypeptide(L)'
;MKYNRVKNWFKNMNIFISPRVEMSMKNYCTVARKVMKDEFRPLDYCISQRILPKIDLHGDYLEDLINLLEIIESFNLENGVSEKILRQIIKKGSEEIYYKDNFNYFLTTQ
;
A
#
# COMPACT_ATOMS: atom_id res chain seq x y z
N MET A 1 -5.17 -13.41 6.65
CA MET A 1 -4.31 -12.96 5.53
C MET A 1 -3.61 -11.68 5.96
N LYS A 2 -2.30 -11.53 5.71
CA LYS A 2 -1.50 -10.34 6.09
C LYS A 2 -2.19 -9.02 5.68
N TYR A 3 -2.82 -9.01 4.50
CA TYR A 3 -3.65 -7.92 3.97
C TYR A 3 -4.70 -7.34 4.93
N ASN A 4 -5.28 -8.12 5.86
CA ASN A 4 -6.31 -7.59 6.77
C ASN A 4 -5.78 -6.43 7.64
N ARG A 5 -4.48 -6.43 7.97
CA ARG A 5 -3.84 -5.33 8.72
C ARG A 5 -3.82 -4.05 7.89
N VAL A 6 -3.44 -4.15 6.61
CA VAL A 6 -3.49 -3.02 5.66
C VAL A 6 -4.93 -2.54 5.48
N LYS A 7 -5.89 -3.45 5.28
CA LYS A 7 -7.31 -3.10 5.12
C LYS A 7 -7.84 -2.32 6.33
N ASN A 8 -7.49 -2.74 7.54
CA ASN A 8 -7.93 -2.06 8.76
C ASN A 8 -7.35 -0.65 8.85
N TRP A 9 -6.08 -0.46 8.48
CA TRP A 9 -5.48 0.87 8.39
C TRP A 9 -6.25 1.76 7.41
N PHE A 10 -6.53 1.28 6.19
CA PHE A 10 -7.29 2.04 5.19
C PHE A 10 -8.69 2.41 5.68
N LYS A 11 -9.36 1.49 6.39
CA LYS A 11 -10.66 1.76 7.01
C LYS A 11 -10.57 2.87 8.06
N ASN A 12 -9.53 2.88 8.90
CA ASN A 12 -9.34 3.91 9.92
C ASN A 12 -9.07 5.29 9.30
N MET A 13 -8.44 5.32 8.13
CA MET A 13 -8.22 6.54 7.33
C MET A 13 -9.44 6.96 6.49
N ASN A 14 -10.60 6.32 6.66
CA ASN A 14 -11.80 6.51 5.83
C ASN A 14 -11.59 6.26 4.32
N ILE A 15 -10.54 5.50 3.95
CA ILE A 15 -10.27 5.14 2.56
C ILE A 15 -11.00 3.82 2.23
N PHE A 16 -12.01 3.91 1.38
CA PHE A 16 -12.84 2.76 1.02
C PHE A 16 -12.15 1.80 0.03
N ILE A 17 -12.04 0.54 0.44
CA ILE A 17 -11.66 -0.57 -0.44
C ILE A 17 -12.93 -1.37 -0.77
N SER A 18 -13.33 -1.36 -2.05
CA SER A 18 -14.53 -2.07 -2.48
C SER A 18 -14.42 -3.60 -2.26
N PRO A 19 -15.54 -4.29 -1.95
CA PRO A 19 -15.56 -5.75 -1.87
C PRO A 19 -15.06 -6.44 -3.14
N ARG A 20 -15.28 -5.83 -4.31
CA ARG A 20 -14.79 -6.33 -5.60
C ARG A 20 -13.27 -6.35 -5.68
N VAL A 21 -12.61 -5.29 -5.23
CA VAL A 21 -11.13 -5.21 -5.18
C VAL A 21 -10.59 -6.27 -4.23
N GLU A 22 -11.19 -6.39 -3.03
CA GLU A 22 -10.80 -7.40 -2.06
C GLU A 22 -10.95 -8.83 -2.60
N MET A 23 -12.08 -9.13 -3.25
CA MET A 23 -12.32 -10.44 -3.85
C MET A 23 -11.32 -10.74 -4.97
N SER A 24 -11.03 -9.76 -5.83
CA SER A 24 -10.04 -9.90 -6.89
C SER A 24 -8.64 -10.20 -6.34
N MET A 25 -8.26 -9.53 -5.24
CA MET A 25 -6.96 -9.77 -4.59
C MET A 25 -6.88 -11.15 -3.97
N LYS A 26 -7.93 -11.59 -3.26
CA LYS A 26 -8.01 -12.94 -2.69
C LYS A 26 -7.87 -14.00 -3.78
N ASN A 27 -8.66 -13.88 -4.85
CA ASN A 27 -8.62 -14.83 -5.97
C ASN A 27 -7.24 -14.87 -6.63
N TYR A 28 -6.62 -13.70 -6.86
CA TYR A 28 -5.27 -13.63 -7.42
C TYR A 28 -4.25 -14.33 -6.53
N CYS A 29 -4.20 -14.00 -5.24
CA CYS A 29 -3.27 -14.66 -4.31
C CYS A 29 -3.52 -16.17 -4.20
N THR A 30 -4.78 -16.61 -4.22
CA THR A 30 -5.15 -18.04 -4.19
C THR A 30 -4.66 -18.79 -5.42
N VAL A 31 -4.79 -18.22 -6.62
CA VAL A 31 -4.29 -18.83 -7.85
C VAL A 31 -2.77 -18.77 -7.90
N ALA A 32 -2.20 -17.60 -7.61
CA ALA A 32 -0.76 -17.37 -7.64
C ALA A 32 0.01 -18.33 -6.73
N ARG A 33 -0.52 -18.63 -5.53
CA ARG A 33 0.08 -19.62 -4.62
C ARG A 33 0.22 -21.02 -5.22
N LYS A 34 -0.58 -21.37 -6.23
CA LYS A 34 -0.52 -22.68 -6.90
C LYS A 34 0.47 -22.72 -8.05
N VAL A 35 0.83 -21.57 -8.63
CA VAL A 35 1.55 -21.50 -9.91
C VAL A 35 2.86 -20.69 -9.84
N MET A 36 3.00 -19.79 -8.88
CA MET A 36 4.19 -18.97 -8.68
C MET A 36 5.11 -19.63 -7.65
N LYS A 37 6.41 -19.67 -7.94
CA LYS A 37 7.43 -20.11 -6.98
C LYS A 37 7.67 -19.09 -5.86
N ASP A 38 7.41 -17.82 -6.14
CA ASP A 38 7.56 -16.72 -5.21
C ASP A 38 6.23 -16.48 -4.48
N GLU A 39 6.19 -16.85 -3.20
CA GLU A 39 4.99 -16.75 -2.36
C GLU A 39 4.68 -15.30 -1.92
N PHE A 40 5.66 -14.39 -1.96
CA PHE A 40 5.52 -13.03 -1.42
C PHE A 40 5.03 -12.04 -2.49
N ARG A 41 5.49 -12.22 -3.73
CA ARG A 41 5.19 -11.35 -4.86
C ARG A 41 3.70 -11.12 -5.15
N PRO A 42 2.79 -12.11 -4.98
CA PRO A 42 1.38 -11.87 -5.25
C PRO A 42 0.75 -10.84 -4.31
N LEU A 43 1.11 -10.91 -3.02
CA LEU A 43 0.61 -9.97 -2.01
C LEU A 43 1.20 -8.58 -2.23
N ASP A 44 2.51 -8.50 -2.47
CA ASP A 44 3.21 -7.23 -2.76
C ASP A 44 2.63 -6.52 -3.98
N TYR A 45 2.39 -7.26 -5.06
CA TYR A 45 1.73 -6.76 -6.27
C TYR A 45 0.33 -6.22 -5.97
N CYS A 46 -0.46 -6.95 -5.18
CA CYS A 46 -1.80 -6.47 -4.86
C CYS A 46 -1.78 -5.18 -4.01
N ILE A 47 -0.88 -5.09 -3.04
CA ILE A 47 -0.75 -3.89 -2.20
C ILE A 47 -0.32 -2.71 -3.08
N SER A 48 0.76 -2.87 -3.86
CA SER A 48 1.31 -1.80 -4.70
C SER A 48 0.33 -1.31 -5.77
N GLN A 49 -0.41 -2.21 -6.43
CA GLN A 49 -1.21 -1.86 -7.61
C GLN A 49 -2.70 -1.62 -7.32
N ARG A 50 -3.25 -2.16 -6.24
CA ARG A 50 -4.71 -2.07 -5.96
C ARG A 50 -5.03 -1.26 -4.71
N ILE A 51 -4.07 -1.14 -3.79
CA ILE A 51 -4.29 -0.54 -2.48
C ILE A 51 -3.62 0.82 -2.39
N LEU A 52 -2.30 0.91 -2.58
CA LEU A 52 -1.57 2.18 -2.51
C LEU A 52 -2.10 3.27 -3.47
N PRO A 53 -2.61 2.98 -4.68
CA PRO A 53 -3.20 3.99 -5.56
C PRO A 53 -4.45 4.67 -5.01
N LYS A 54 -5.00 4.19 -3.89
CA LYS A 54 -6.12 4.82 -3.19
C LYS A 54 -5.66 5.86 -2.15
N ILE A 55 -4.36 5.99 -1.91
CA ILE A 55 -3.81 7.01 -1.02
C ILE A 55 -3.85 8.34 -1.78
N ASP A 56 -4.73 9.20 -1.30
CA ASP A 56 -4.92 10.59 -1.73
C ASP A 56 -5.30 11.38 -0.47
N LEU A 57 -4.29 11.72 0.32
CA LEU A 57 -4.45 12.30 1.66
C LEU A 57 -3.80 13.69 1.71
N HIS A 58 -4.50 14.63 2.32
CA HIS A 58 -4.06 16.01 2.49
C HIS A 58 -4.12 16.44 3.96
N GLY A 59 -2.99 16.88 4.50
CA GLY A 59 -2.87 17.31 5.90
C GLY A 59 -1.96 16.39 6.72
N ASP A 60 -2.19 16.38 8.03
CA ASP A 60 -1.32 15.72 8.99
C ASP A 60 -1.58 14.20 9.05
N TYR A 61 -0.98 13.47 8.10
CA TYR A 61 -1.10 12.00 7.97
C TYR A 61 0.26 11.29 7.99
N LEU A 62 1.34 12.00 8.32
CA LEU A 62 2.69 11.44 8.26
C LEU A 62 2.86 10.25 9.22
N GLU A 63 2.44 10.40 10.47
CA GLU A 63 2.54 9.32 11.47
C GLU A 63 1.69 8.10 11.08
N ASP A 64 0.49 8.33 10.55
CA ASP A 64 -0.38 7.27 10.07
C ASP A 64 0.28 6.50 8.92
N LEU A 65 0.92 7.18 7.98
CA LEU A 65 1.61 6.56 6.85
C LEU A 65 2.88 5.81 7.28
N ILE A 66 3.59 6.31 8.29
CA ILE A 66 4.70 5.58 8.93
C ILE A 66 4.17 4.28 9.56
N ASN A 67 3.02 4.32 10.25
CA ASN A 67 2.40 3.11 10.79
C ASN A 67 2.01 2.11 9.69
N LEU A 68 1.49 2.58 8.55
CA LEU A 68 1.22 1.72 7.40
C LEU A 68 2.50 1.08 6.85
N LEU A 69 3.60 1.85 6.81
CA LEU A 69 4.90 1.36 6.35
C LEU A 69 5.42 0.25 7.25
N GLU A 70 5.38 0.43 8.58
CA GLU A 70 5.74 -0.62 9.54
C GLU A 70 4.88 -1.89 9.39
N ILE A 71 3.58 -1.73 9.12
CA ILE A 71 2.69 -2.86 8.83
C ILE A 71 3.18 -3.62 7.60
N ILE A 72 3.50 -2.93 6.50
CA ILE A 72 3.96 -3.53 5.24
C ILE A 72 5.33 -4.19 5.42
N GLU A 73 6.28 -3.53 6.08
CA GLU A 73 7.62 -4.07 6.37
C GLU A 73 7.54 -5.35 7.20
N SER A 74 6.64 -5.41 8.19
CA SER A 74 6.44 -6.61 9.02
C SER A 74 5.96 -7.84 8.22
N PHE A 75 5.56 -7.67 6.96
CA PHE A 75 5.22 -8.79 6.09
C PHE A 75 6.45 -9.50 5.52
N ASN A 76 7.65 -8.92 5.66
CA ASN A 76 8.91 -9.45 5.14
C ASN A 76 8.80 -9.77 3.64
N LEU A 77 8.27 -8.83 2.86
CA LEU A 77 8.15 -8.95 1.41
C LEU A 77 9.51 -8.64 0.79
N GLU A 78 10.26 -9.69 0.44
CA GLU A 78 11.60 -9.54 -0.15
C GLU A 78 11.56 -8.65 -1.40
N ASN A 79 12.39 -7.61 -1.42
CA ASN A 79 12.42 -6.60 -2.49
C ASN A 79 11.05 -5.94 -2.78
N GLY A 80 10.20 -5.83 -1.77
CA GLY A 80 8.81 -5.37 -1.87
C GLY A 80 8.67 -4.02 -2.58
N VAL A 81 7.93 -4.02 -3.69
CA VAL A 81 7.61 -2.81 -4.45
C VAL A 81 6.66 -1.92 -3.64
N SER A 82 5.76 -2.52 -2.85
CA SER A 82 4.82 -1.77 -2.00
C SER A 82 5.51 -0.89 -0.97
N GLU A 83 6.55 -1.40 -0.30
CA GLU A 83 7.36 -0.64 0.65
C GLU A 83 8.02 0.56 -0.04
N LYS A 84 8.69 0.33 -1.20
CA LYS A 84 9.39 1.37 -1.96
C LYS A 84 8.45 2.49 -2.37
N ILE A 85 7.26 2.15 -2.89
CA ILE A 85 6.25 3.13 -3.28
C ILE A 85 5.79 3.93 -2.06
N LEU A 86 5.46 3.28 -0.94
CA LEU A 86 4.97 3.99 0.22
C LEU A 86 6.02 4.95 0.81
N ARG A 87 7.29 4.55 0.83
CA ARG A 87 8.40 5.45 1.19
C ARG A 87 8.46 6.68 0.27
N GLN A 88 8.25 6.50 -1.03
CA GLN A 88 8.20 7.63 -1.98
C GLN A 88 7.00 8.54 -1.71
N ILE A 89 5.82 8.00 -1.41
CA ILE A 89 4.62 8.79 -1.06
C ILE A 89 4.93 9.65 0.16
N ILE A 90 5.47 9.04 1.22
CA ILE A 90 5.84 9.73 2.47
C ILE A 90 6.85 10.83 2.16
N LYS A 91 7.95 10.51 1.47
CA LYS A 91 9.00 11.46 1.14
C LYS A 91 8.46 12.68 0.39
N LYS A 92 7.63 12.47 -0.64
CA LYS A 92 7.05 13.57 -1.43
C LYS A 92 6.14 14.46 -0.57
N GLY A 93 5.29 13.86 0.25
CA GLY A 93 4.38 14.61 1.11
C GLY A 93 5.09 15.33 2.27
N SER A 94 6.20 14.81 2.79
CA SER A 94 6.89 15.39 3.95
C SER A 94 8.03 16.37 3.60
N GLU A 95 8.77 16.13 2.52
CA GLU A 95 10.01 16.86 2.22
C GLU A 95 9.88 17.82 1.03
N GLU A 96 9.01 17.55 0.07
CA GLU A 96 8.90 18.39 -1.12
C GLU A 96 8.01 19.62 -0.86
N ILE A 97 8.60 20.81 -0.91
CA ILE A 97 7.92 22.09 -0.62
C ILE A 97 6.63 22.25 -1.42
N TYR A 98 6.62 21.81 -2.68
CA TYR A 98 5.46 21.92 -3.58
C TYR A 98 4.33 20.95 -3.25
N TYR A 99 4.61 19.87 -2.53
CA TYR A 99 3.65 18.82 -2.18
C TYR A 99 3.55 18.62 -0.68
N LYS A 100 3.94 19.63 0.10
CA LYS A 100 3.90 19.57 1.55
C LYS A 100 2.50 19.17 2.02
N ASP A 101 2.45 18.15 2.87
CA ASP A 101 1.25 17.55 3.45
C ASP A 101 0.31 16.92 2.39
N ASN A 102 0.79 16.69 1.16
CA ASN A 102 0.07 15.99 0.09
C ASN A 102 0.70 14.61 -0.16
N PHE A 103 0.04 13.59 0.37
CA PHE A 103 0.45 12.21 0.23
C PHE A 103 -0.39 11.53 -0.85
N ASN A 104 0.16 11.44 -2.05
CA ASN A 104 -0.55 10.89 -3.21
C ASN A 104 0.34 9.92 -4.00
N TYR A 105 -0.22 8.76 -4.33
CA TYR A 105 0.47 7.71 -5.10
C TYR A 105 0.95 8.18 -6.48
N PHE A 106 0.13 8.95 -7.21
CA PHE A 106 0.45 9.36 -8.58
C PHE A 106 1.51 10.45 -8.67
N LEU A 107 1.87 11.08 -7.53
CA LEU A 107 3.03 11.96 -7.48
C LEU A 107 4.34 11.19 -7.54
N THR A 108 4.37 9.90 -7.18
CA THR A 108 5.63 9.12 -7.15
C THR A 108 6.06 8.56 -8.50
N THR A 109 5.24 8.70 -9.55
CA THR A 109 5.48 8.13 -10.88
C THR A 109 6.08 9.12 -11.90
N GLN A 110 6.56 10.28 -11.42
CA GLN A 110 7.21 11.32 -12.24
C GLN A 110 8.73 11.20 -12.23
#